data_AF-A0A6B2DJK7-F1
#
_entry.id   AF-A0A6B2DJK7-F1
#
_cell.length_a   1.000
_cell.length_b   1.000
_cell.length_c   1.000
_cell.angle_alpha   90.00
_cell.angle_beta   90.00
_cell.angle_gamma   90.00
#
_symmetry.space_group_name_H-M   'P 1'
#
loop_
_entity.id
_entity.type
_entity.pdbx_description
1 polymer ?
#
loop_
_entity_poly.entity_id
_entity_poly.type
_entity_poly.pdbx_seq_one_letter_code
_entity_poly.pdbx_strand_id
1 'polypeptide(L)'
;GGVALADRQLVARHLADLYADEQAATRVCEHASRAWDGRSPEMVVATVLAKYVSSTAAARGSGAAVQVLASAAAQDGHVVARAHRDAKLMELIEGSNEICQLILAGHTRVLVNSGD
;
A
#
# COMPACT_ATOMS: atom_id res chain seq x y z
N GLY A 1 23.16 0.70 -22.82
CA GLY A 1 23.06 2.08 -23.35
C GLY A 1 23.25 3.05 -22.20
N GLY A 2 24.27 3.89 -22.25
CA GLY A 2 24.84 4.65 -21.11
C GLY A 2 23.99 5.74 -20.46
N VAL A 3 22.65 5.64 -20.52
CA VAL A 3 21.71 6.49 -19.79
C VAL A 3 21.28 5.76 -18.53
N ALA A 4 21.15 6.48 -17.40
CA ALA A 4 20.72 5.89 -16.14
C ALA A 4 19.34 5.22 -16.28
N LEU A 5 19.11 4.15 -15.50
CA LEU A 5 17.83 3.42 -15.55
C LEU A 5 16.65 4.33 -15.17
N ALA A 6 16.84 5.25 -14.22
CA ALA A 6 15.80 6.18 -13.77
C ALA A 6 15.29 7.11 -14.88
N ASP A 7 16.12 7.43 -15.88
CA ASP A 7 15.73 8.31 -17.00
C ASP A 7 14.96 7.58 -18.10
N ARG A 8 14.77 6.26 -17.98
CA ARG A 8 13.95 5.49 -18.90
C ARG A 8 12.48 5.71 -18.57
N GLN A 9 11.68 6.14 -19.54
CA GLN A 9 10.27 6.53 -19.35
C GLN A 9 9.44 5.51 -18.56
N LEU A 10 9.60 4.21 -18.81
CA LEU A 10 8.88 3.16 -18.08
C LEU A 10 9.35 2.99 -16.63
N VAL A 11 10.63 3.23 -16.34
CA VAL A 11 11.16 3.22 -14.97
C VAL A 11 10.72 4.49 -14.24
N ALA A 12 10.78 5.64 -14.91
CA ALA A 12 10.28 6.91 -14.37
C ALA A 12 8.80 6.83 -13.99
N ARG A 13 7.98 6.13 -14.77
CA ARG A 13 6.58 5.84 -14.43
C ARG A 13 6.48 5.07 -13.11
N HIS A 14 7.27 4.00 -12.90
CA HIS A 14 7.25 3.27 -11.64
C HIS A 14 7.65 4.14 -10.44
N LEU A 15 8.62 5.05 -10.62
CA LEU A 15 9.01 6.00 -9.58
C LEU A 15 7.88 6.99 -9.24
N ALA A 16 7.15 7.46 -10.25
CA ALA A 16 6.00 8.33 -10.06
C ALA A 16 4.86 7.63 -9.30
N ASP A 17 4.53 6.38 -9.70
CA ASP A 17 3.52 5.57 -9.03
C ASP A 17 3.91 5.26 -7.58
N LEU A 18 5.17 4.89 -7.33
CA LEU A 18 5.72 4.67 -5.98
C LEU A 18 5.59 5.90 -5.08
N TYR A 19 5.91 7.09 -5.61
CA TYR A 19 5.80 8.33 -4.87
C TYR A 19 4.34 8.64 -4.52
N ALA A 20 3.42 8.52 -5.48
CA ALA A 20 2.00 8.77 -5.23
C ALA A 20 1.41 7.79 -4.21
N ASP A 21 1.76 6.51 -4.34
CA ASP A 21 1.32 5.44 -3.44
C ASP A 21 1.83 5.64 -2.00
N GLU A 22 3.10 6.01 -1.82
CA GLU A 22 3.67 6.35 -0.50
C GLU A 22 2.92 7.53 0.12
N GLN A 23 2.71 8.60 -0.64
CA GLN A 23 2.04 9.79 -0.12
C GLN A 23 0.58 9.51 0.28
N ALA A 24 -0.11 8.63 -0.46
CA ALA A 24 -1.45 8.19 -0.12
C ALA A 24 -1.46 7.33 1.16
N ALA A 25 -0.58 6.32 1.23
CA ALA A 25 -0.43 5.43 2.39
C ALA A 25 -0.10 6.21 3.68
N THR A 26 0.86 7.12 3.61
CA THR A 26 1.25 7.96 4.75
C THR A 26 0.07 8.78 5.27
N ARG A 27 -0.70 9.42 4.38
CA ARG A 27 -1.85 10.25 4.80
C ARG A 27 -2.99 9.44 5.43
N VAL A 28 -3.29 8.25 4.91
CA VAL A 28 -4.33 7.40 5.51
C VAL A 28 -3.89 6.83 6.86
N CYS A 29 -2.60 6.49 7.01
CA CYS A 29 -2.03 6.08 8.29
C CYS A 29 -2.09 7.21 9.32
N GLU A 30 -1.67 8.42 8.96
CA GLU A 30 -1.79 9.57 9.85
C GLU A 30 -3.25 9.87 10.23
N HIS A 31 -4.18 9.73 9.29
CA HIS A 31 -5.61 9.89 9.58
C HIS A 31 -6.09 8.85 10.60
N ALA A 32 -5.72 7.58 10.41
CA ALA A 32 -6.03 6.52 11.37
C ALA A 32 -5.41 6.78 12.75
N SER A 33 -4.17 7.26 12.82
CA SER A 33 -3.52 7.65 14.08
C SER A 33 -4.28 8.79 14.78
N ARG A 34 -4.64 9.85 14.05
CA ARG A 34 -5.44 10.97 14.60
C ARG A 34 -6.82 10.50 15.08
N ALA A 35 -7.48 9.61 14.34
CA ALA A 35 -8.75 9.02 14.75
C ALA A 35 -8.60 8.19 16.03
N TRP A 36 -7.49 7.47 16.19
CA TRP A 36 -7.16 6.71 17.38
C TRP A 36 -6.93 7.61 18.59
N ASP A 37 -6.09 8.63 18.45
CA ASP A 37 -5.77 9.59 19.52
C ASP A 37 -7.02 10.34 19.99
N GLY A 38 -7.89 10.71 19.04
CA GLY A 38 -9.16 11.38 19.30
C GLY A 38 -10.29 10.48 19.79
N ARG A 39 -10.07 9.16 19.90
CA ARG A 39 -11.12 8.15 20.20
C ARG A 39 -12.34 8.29 19.29
N SER A 40 -12.09 8.56 18.01
CA SER A 40 -13.14 8.75 17.02
C SER A 40 -13.99 7.48 16.88
N PRO A 41 -15.32 7.60 16.74
CA PRO A 41 -16.16 6.46 16.34
C PRO A 41 -15.69 5.78 15.05
N GLU A 42 -15.01 6.52 14.17
CA GLU A 42 -14.50 6.03 12.89
C GLU A 42 -13.12 5.34 12.98
N MET A 43 -12.53 5.23 14.17
CA MET A 43 -11.16 4.73 14.35
C MET A 43 -10.94 3.35 13.69
N VAL A 44 -11.91 2.43 13.81
CA VAL A 44 -11.79 1.08 13.24
C VAL A 44 -11.75 1.12 11.72
N VAL A 45 -12.66 1.86 11.09
CA VAL A 45 -12.74 1.97 9.62
C VAL A 45 -11.52 2.68 9.07
N ALA A 46 -11.06 3.74 9.74
CA ALA A 46 -9.84 4.46 9.37
C ALA A 46 -8.60 3.55 9.42
N THR A 47 -8.46 2.71 10.46
CA THR A 47 -7.37 1.73 10.56
C THR A 47 -7.44 0.67 9.45
N VAL A 48 -8.63 0.16 9.14
CA VAL A 48 -8.80 -0.83 8.07
C VAL A 48 -8.49 -0.23 6.69
N LEU A 49 -8.90 1.01 6.43
CA LEU A 49 -8.55 1.74 5.22
C LEU A 49 -7.03 1.92 5.11
N ALA A 50 -6.39 2.37 6.19
CA ALA A 50 -4.95 2.59 6.25
C ALA A 50 -4.18 1.30 5.96
N LYS A 51 -4.59 0.18 6.58
CA LYS A 51 -4.00 -1.14 6.31
C LYS A 51 -4.15 -1.51 4.84
N TYR A 52 -5.36 -1.46 4.29
CA TYR A 52 -5.65 -1.91 2.92
C TYR A 52 -4.86 -1.11 1.87
N VAL A 53 -4.86 0.22 2.00
CA VAL A 53 -4.12 1.10 1.09
C VAL A 53 -2.62 0.87 1.21
N SER A 54 -2.09 0.79 2.44
CA SER A 54 -0.65 0.65 2.65
C SER A 54 -0.13 -0.72 2.21
N SER A 55 -0.86 -1.81 2.49
CA SER A 55 -0.44 -3.16 2.10
C SER A 55 -0.41 -3.35 0.58
N THR A 56 -1.45 -2.89 -0.11
CA THR A 56 -1.54 -2.98 -1.58
C THR A 56 -0.51 -2.10 -2.28
N ALA A 57 -0.30 -0.87 -1.78
CA ALA A 57 0.74 0.05 -2.25
C ALA A 57 2.14 -0.56 -2.09
N ALA A 58 2.45 -1.10 -0.91
CA ALA A 58 3.75 -1.73 -0.65
C ALA A 58 4.00 -2.96 -1.53
N ALA A 59 2.98 -3.81 -1.73
CA ALA A 59 3.09 -4.99 -2.58
C ALA A 59 3.32 -4.61 -4.06
N ARG A 60 2.58 -3.62 -4.58
CA ARG A 60 2.78 -3.09 -5.93
C ARG A 60 4.15 -2.44 -6.10
N GLY A 61 4.55 -1.61 -5.16
CA GLY A 61 5.83 -0.90 -5.19
C GLY A 61 7.03 -1.85 -5.14
N SER A 62 7.00 -2.84 -4.25
CA SER A 62 8.06 -3.86 -4.18
C SER A 62 8.09 -4.75 -5.43
N GLY A 63 6.94 -5.09 -6.00
CA GLY A 63 6.87 -5.81 -7.28
C GLY A 63 7.46 -5.02 -8.45
N ALA A 64 7.21 -3.71 -8.51
CA ALA A 64 7.84 -2.82 -9.50
C ALA A 64 9.37 -2.77 -9.33
N ALA A 65 9.87 -2.73 -8.09
CA ALA A 65 11.30 -2.79 -7.82
C ALA A 65 11.93 -4.11 -8.28
N VAL A 66 11.25 -5.26 -8.08
CA VAL A 66 11.68 -6.55 -8.62
C VAL A 66 11.77 -6.49 -10.16
N GLN A 67 10.76 -5.92 -10.82
CA GLN A 67 10.74 -5.81 -12.28
C GLN A 67 11.87 -4.91 -12.82
N VAL A 68 12.18 -3.79 -12.16
CA VAL A 68 13.22 -2.84 -12.58
C VAL A 68 14.62 -3.42 -12.40
N LEU A 69 14.87 -4.13 -11.30
CA LEU A 69 16.18 -4.71 -10.97
C LEU A 69 16.40 -6.12 -11.54
N ALA A 70 15.33 -6.74 -12.05
CA ALA A 70 15.35 -8.06 -12.70
C ALA A 70 16.05 -9.12 -11.82
N SER A 71 16.96 -9.91 -12.40
CA SER A 71 17.66 -11.00 -11.70
C SER A 71 18.45 -10.54 -10.48
N ALA A 72 18.88 -9.27 -10.42
CA ALA A 72 19.56 -8.73 -9.23
C ALA A 72 18.64 -8.70 -8.01
N ALA A 73 17.34 -8.42 -8.21
CA ALA A 73 16.37 -8.42 -7.13
C ALA A 73 15.99 -9.83 -6.63
N ALA A 74 16.28 -10.89 -7.38
CA ALA A 74 16.00 -12.26 -7.00
C ALA A 74 17.11 -12.93 -6.18
N GLN A 75 18.23 -12.24 -5.96
CA GLN A 75 19.34 -12.78 -5.18
C GLN A 75 18.95 -12.88 -3.69
N ASP A 76 19.28 -14.00 -3.07
CA ASP A 76 19.06 -14.19 -1.64
C ASP A 76 19.79 -13.11 -0.83
N GLY A 77 19.09 -12.55 0.15
CA GLY A 77 19.59 -11.44 0.96
C GLY A 77 19.45 -10.05 0.31
N HIS A 78 19.05 -9.95 -0.96
CA HIS A 78 18.81 -8.66 -1.59
C HIS A 78 17.63 -7.93 -0.92
N VAL A 79 17.77 -6.62 -0.70
CA VAL A 79 16.78 -5.81 0.04
C VAL A 79 15.41 -5.83 -0.62
N VAL A 80 15.36 -5.86 -1.96
CA VAL A 80 14.10 -5.95 -2.72
C VAL A 80 13.44 -7.33 -2.61
N ALA A 81 14.21 -8.42 -2.57
CA ALA A 81 13.65 -9.76 -2.35
C ALA A 81 12.98 -9.85 -0.97
N ARG A 82 13.63 -9.31 0.07
CA ARG A 82 13.06 -9.24 1.42
C ARG A 82 11.81 -8.36 1.43
N ALA A 83 11.92 -7.12 0.94
CA ALA A 83 10.81 -6.17 0.93
C ALA A 83 9.59 -6.73 0.18
N HIS A 84 9.79 -7.42 -0.95
CA HIS A 84 8.68 -8.00 -1.70
C HIS A 84 7.98 -9.14 -0.95
N ARG A 85 8.73 -10.04 -0.31
CA ARG A 85 8.14 -11.09 0.53
C ARG A 85 7.35 -10.50 1.70
N ASP A 86 7.95 -9.55 2.41
CA ASP A 86 7.32 -8.94 3.59
C ASP A 86 6.06 -8.15 3.20
N ALA A 87 6.14 -7.33 2.14
CA ALA A 87 4.99 -6.58 1.65
C ALA A 87 3.85 -7.49 1.18
N LYS A 88 4.16 -8.61 0.52
CA LYS A 88 3.14 -9.56 0.08
C LYS A 88 2.43 -10.23 1.25
N LEU A 89 3.14 -10.51 2.34
CA LEU A 89 2.53 -11.07 3.56
C LEU A 89 1.54 -10.08 4.20
N MET A 90 1.80 -8.78 4.16
CA MET A 90 0.89 -7.76 4.71
C MET A 90 -0.48 -7.70 4.00
N GLU A 91 -0.58 -8.24 2.77
CA GLU A 91 -1.88 -8.38 2.10
C GLU A 91 -2.73 -9.53 2.66
N LEU A 92 -2.11 -10.44 3.43
CA LEU A 92 -2.72 -11.68 3.91
C LEU A 92 -2.96 -11.69 5.42
N ILE A 93 -2.01 -11.15 6.20
CA ILE A 93 -2.06 -11.18 7.67
C ILE A 93 -2.68 -9.90 8.25
N GLU A 94 -3.10 -9.96 9.52
CA GLU A 94 -3.84 -8.88 10.21
C GLU A 94 -5.13 -8.46 9.48
N GLY A 95 -5.76 -9.44 8.83
CA GLY A 95 -6.91 -9.30 7.93
C GLY A 95 -6.46 -9.26 6.48
N SER A 96 -6.98 -10.12 5.61
CA SER A 96 -6.61 -10.10 4.20
C SER A 96 -7.15 -8.85 3.49
N ASN A 97 -6.65 -8.53 2.30
CA ASN A 97 -7.19 -7.46 1.47
C ASN A 97 -8.71 -7.61 1.23
N GLU A 98 -9.19 -8.84 1.01
CA GLU A 98 -10.60 -9.15 0.79
C GLU A 98 -11.42 -8.88 2.07
N ILE A 99 -10.89 -9.23 3.25
CA ILE A 99 -11.55 -8.90 4.53
C ILE A 99 -11.63 -7.39 4.72
N CYS A 100 -10.57 -6.65 4.43
CA CYS A 100 -10.60 -5.19 4.50
C CYS A 100 -11.64 -4.60 3.55
N GLN A 101 -11.70 -5.08 2.31
CA GLN A 101 -12.70 -4.65 1.33
C GLN A 101 -14.13 -4.92 1.82
N LEU A 102 -14.41 -6.08 2.43
CA LEU A 102 -15.72 -6.39 2.99
C LEU A 102 -16.12 -5.44 4.13
N ILE A 103 -15.19 -5.11 5.02
CA ILE A 103 -15.42 -4.16 6.11
C ILE A 103 -15.69 -2.75 5.55
N LEU A 104 -14.85 -2.29 4.62
CA LEU A 104 -14.99 -0.98 3.99
C LEU A 104 -16.31 -0.87 3.20
N ALA A 105 -16.68 -1.92 2.47
CA ALA A 105 -17.96 -2.00 1.77
C ALA A 105 -19.15 -1.99 2.74
N GLY A 106 -19.03 -2.66 3.89
CA GLY A 106 -20.04 -2.60 4.95
C GLY A 106 -20.26 -1.18 5.45
N HIS A 107 -19.18 -0.46 5.74
CA HIS A 107 -19.25 0.93 6.20
C HIS A 107 -19.85 1.88 5.13
N THR A 108 -19.39 1.82 3.88
CA THR A 108 -19.91 2.69 2.82
C THR A 108 -21.39 2.47 2.53
N ARG A 109 -21.88 1.23 2.63
CA ARG A 109 -23.32 0.93 2.49
C ARG A 109 -24.16 1.56 3.60
N VAL A 110 -23.65 1.64 4.83
CA VAL A 110 -24.34 2.32 5.93
C VAL A 110 -24.45 3.81 5.62
N LEU A 111 -23.35 4.47 5.25
CA LEU A 111 -23.35 5.90 4.89
C LEU A 111 -24.38 6.23 3.80
N VAL A 112 -24.38 5.46 2.69
CA VAL A 112 -25.32 5.66 1.58
C VAL A 112 -26.78 5.50 2.01
N ASN A 113 -27.07 4.58 2.94
CA ASN A 113 -28.43 4.37 3.45
C ASN A 113 -28.84 5.38 4.53
N SER A 114 -27.87 6.04 5.17
CA SER A 114 -28.09 7.06 6.19
C SER A 114 -28.36 8.46 5.61
N GLY A 115 -28.07 8.68 4.32
CA GLY A 115 -28.44 9.92 3.61
C GLY A 115 -27.49 11.10 3.79
N ASP A 116 -26.28 10.85 4.32
CA ASP A 116 -25.16 11.81 4.33
C ASP A 116 -24.35 11.75 3.02
#